data_AF-A0A0F8YQE4-F1
#
_entry.id   AF-A0A0F8YQE4-F1
#
_cell.length_a   1.000
_cell.length_b   1.000
_cell.length_c   1.000
_cell.angle_alpha   90.00
_cell.angle_beta   90.00
_cell.angle_gamma   90.00
#
_symmetry.space_group_name_H-M   'P 1'
#
loop_
_entity.id
_entity.type
_entity.pdbx_description
1 polymer ?
#
loop_
_entity_poly.entity_id
_entity_poly.type
_entity_poly.pdbx_seq_one_letter_code
_entity_poly.pdbx_strand_id
1 'polypeptide(L)' 'METPPKDTSEQEICTIKIMFPVTNDEQAIGIRRDIKNMLSSIPDSRIQFSLVDVPKRPQDGMGI' A
#
# COMPACT_ATOMS: atom_id res chain seq x y z
N MET A 1 -29.49 0.63 4.35
CA MET A 1 -29.05 -0.48 5.22
C MET A 1 -28.11 0.14 6.21
N GLU A 2 -28.62 0.50 7.38
CA GLU A 2 -27.81 1.12 8.44
C GLU A 2 -27.03 0.00 9.12
N THR A 3 -25.71 0.11 9.10
CA THR A 3 -24.84 -0.86 9.77
C THR A 3 -25.10 -0.85 11.28
N PRO A 4 -25.16 -2.02 11.94
CA PRO A 4 -25.37 -2.10 13.39
C PRO A 4 -24.27 -1.37 14.16
N PRO A 5 -24.58 -0.82 15.35
CA PRO A 5 -23.62 -0.09 16.17
C PRO A 5 -22.47 -1.01 16.57
N LYS A 6 -21.25 -0.54 16.32
CA LYS A 6 -20.03 -1.29 16.53
C LYS A 6 -19.66 -1.30 18.02
N ASP A 7 -19.58 -2.50 18.61
CA ASP A 7 -19.09 -2.72 19.97
C ASP A 7 -17.63 -2.21 20.10
N THR A 8 -17.38 -1.28 21.03
CA THR A 8 -16.18 -0.45 21.06
C THR A 8 -14.98 -1.08 21.78
N SER A 9 -14.90 -2.42 21.87
CA SER A 9 -13.80 -3.09 22.58
C SER A 9 -12.66 -3.57 21.67
N GLU A 10 -12.89 -3.71 20.37
CA GLU A 10 -11.88 -4.22 19.43
C GLU A 10 -11.40 -3.10 18.49
N GLN A 11 -10.17 -2.66 18.69
CA GLN A 11 -9.52 -1.72 17.77
C GLN A 11 -9.40 -2.36 16.38
N GLU A 12 -9.87 -1.67 15.35
CA GLU A 12 -9.74 -2.13 13.97
C GLU A 12 -8.53 -1.54 13.26
N ILE A 13 -7.86 -2.36 12.45
CA ILE A 13 -6.73 -1.94 11.63
C ILE A 13 -7.19 -1.84 10.18
N CYS A 14 -7.22 -0.63 9.62
CA CYS A 14 -7.39 -0.43 8.19
C CYS A 14 -6.05 -0.68 7.47
N THR A 15 -6.01 -1.66 6.56
CA THR A 15 -4.82 -2.00 5.76
C THR A 15 -5.08 -1.79 4.28
N ILE A 16 -4.21 -1.03 3.60
CA ILE A 16 -4.29 -0.78 2.16
C ILE A 16 -2.95 -1.19 1.53
N LYS A 17 -2.99 -2.05 0.50
CA LYS A 17 -1.81 -2.45 -0.28
C LYS A 17 -1.87 -1.86 -1.68
N ILE A 18 -0.96 -0.93 -1.98
CA ILE A 18 -0.89 -0.23 -3.27
C ILE A 18 0.42 -0.66 -3.95
N MET A 19 0.35 -1.15 -5.18
CA MET A 19 1.51 -1.59 -5.98
C MET A 19 1.44 -0.96 -7.36
N PHE A 20 2.51 -0.29 -7.78
CA PHE A 20 2.65 0.31 -9.11
C PHE A 20 4.14 0.32 -9.49
N PRO A 21 4.46 0.28 -10.79
CA PRO A 21 5.85 0.38 -11.24
C PRO A 21 6.41 1.77 -10.93
N VAL A 22 7.65 1.82 -10.45
CA VAL A 22 8.43 3.05 -10.32
C VAL A 22 9.57 3.04 -11.33
N THR A 23 9.92 4.21 -11.85
CA THR A 23 11.01 4.34 -12.84
C THR A 23 12.36 4.64 -12.19
N ASN A 24 12.36 5.16 -10.95
CA ASN A 24 13.54 5.47 -10.17
C ASN A 24 13.20 5.58 -8.66
N ASP A 25 14.24 5.57 -7.82
CA ASP A 25 14.11 5.67 -6.36
C ASP A 25 13.50 6.99 -5.88
N GLU A 26 13.77 8.11 -6.57
CA GLU A 26 13.25 9.43 -6.18
C GLU A 26 11.72 9.48 -6.26
N GLN A 27 11.14 8.87 -7.29
CA GLN A 27 9.70 8.73 -7.43
C GLN A 27 9.10 7.94 -6.26
N ALA A 28 9.74 6.82 -5.89
CA ALA A 28 9.28 5.98 -4.80
C ALA A 28 9.37 6.69 -3.44
N ILE A 29 10.45 7.43 -3.21
CA ILE A 29 10.66 8.25 -2.01
C ILE A 29 9.65 9.41 -1.94
N GLY A 30 9.37 10.07 -3.06
CA GLY A 30 8.38 11.13 -3.16
C GLY A 30 7.00 10.66 -2.71
N ILE A 31 6.55 9.53 -3.28
CA ILE A 31 5.24 8.95 -2.95
C ILE A 31 5.16 8.55 -1.47
N ARG A 32 6.23 7.96 -0.92
CA ARG A 32 6.29 7.66 0.53
C ARG A 32 6.10 8.92 1.39
N ARG A 33 6.71 10.05 1.00
CA ARG A 33 6.56 11.34 1.71
C ARG A 33 5.13 11.86 1.62
N ASP A 34 4.53 11.80 0.44
CA ASP A 34 3.16 12.27 0.22
C ASP A 34 2.15 11.45 1.03
N ILE A 35 2.28 10.12 1.02
CA ILE A 35 1.45 9.23 1.85
C ILE A 35 1.63 9.55 3.34
N LYS A 36 2.87 9.75 3.80
CA LYS A 36 3.14 10.12 5.20
C LYS A 36 2.47 11.44 5.59
N ASN A 37 2.52 12.44 4.71
CA ASN A 37 1.87 13.73 4.94
C ASN A 37 0.34 13.59 4.98
N MET A 38 -0.24 12.80 4.05
CA MET A 38 -1.68 12.52 4.03
C MET A 38 -2.18 11.81 5.29
N LEU A 39 -1.38 10.88 5.82
CA LEU A 39 -1.73 10.11 7.02
C LEU A 39 -1.34 10.79 8.34
N SER A 40 -0.79 12.01 8.29
CA SER A 40 -0.28 12.73 9.47
C SER A 40 -1.34 12.98 10.56
N SER A 41 -2.62 13.01 10.19
CA SER A 41 -3.75 13.15 11.13
C SER A 41 -4.10 11.84 11.86
N ILE A 42 -3.48 10.72 11.51
CA ILE A 42 -3.70 9.40 12.13
C ILE A 42 -2.45 9.06 12.98
N PRO A 43 -2.48 9.29 14.31
CA PRO A 43 -1.29 9.22 15.16
C PRO A 43 -0.62 7.85 15.21
N ASP A 44 -1.41 6.77 15.06
CA ASP A 44 -0.93 5.39 15.11
C ASP A 44 -0.70 4.77 13.72
N SER A 45 -0.71 5.58 12.66
CA SER A 45 -0.50 5.09 11.30
C SER A 45 0.93 4.56 11.11
N ARG A 46 1.04 3.31 10.65
CA ARG A 46 2.32 2.68 10.28
C ARG A 46 2.37 2.50 8.77
N ILE A 47 3.41 3.03 8.16
CA ILE A 47 3.65 2.89 6.71
C ILE A 47 4.71 1.82 6.49
N GLN A 48 4.30 0.70 5.89
CA GLN A 48 5.23 -0.32 5.42
C GLN A 48 5.58 -0.02 3.96
N PHE A 49 6.87 0.27 3.70
CA PHE A 49 7.38 0.63 2.39
C PHE A 49 8.46 -0.37 1.97
N SER A 50 8.36 -0.89 0.75
CA SER A 50 9.35 -1.82 0.18
C SER A 50 9.35 -1.69 -1.34
N LEU A 51 10.54 -1.67 -1.93
CA LEU A 51 10.72 -1.85 -3.37
C LEU A 51 10.86 -3.34 -3.64
N VAL A 52 10.07 -3.84 -4.58
CA VAL A 52 10.13 -5.24 -5.03
C VAL A 52 10.28 -5.23 -6.54
N ASP A 53 11.15 -6.10 -7.06
CA ASP A 53 11.19 -6.36 -8.49
C ASP A 53 9.83 -6.90 -8.92
N VAL A 54 9.25 -6.28 -9.95
CA VAL A 54 8.07 -6.86 -10.58
C VAL A 54 8.51 -8.20 -11.15
N PRO A 55 7.94 -9.33 -10.71
CA PRO A 55 8.28 -10.61 -11.30
C PRO A 55 8.05 -10.51 -12.80
N LYS A 56 9.11 -10.72 -13.59
CA LYS A 56 8.98 -10.88 -15.03
C LYS A 56 7.96 -12.00 -15.19
N ARG A 57 6.74 -11.67 -15.60
CA ARG A 57 5.72 -12.67 -15.90
C ARG A 57 6.44 -13.67 -16.81
N PRO A 58 6.57 -14.96 -16.45
CA PRO A 58 7.14 -15.92 -17.37
C PRO A 58 6.34 -15.77 -18.65
N GLN A 59 7.02 -15.37 -19.71
CA GLN A 59 6.46 -15.34 -21.05
C GLN A 59 6.00 -16.77 -21.26
N ASP A 60 4.69 -16.98 -21.21
CA ASP A 60 4.07 -18.29 -21.36
C ASP A 60 4.67 -18.91 -22.62
N GLY A 61 5.40 -20.01 -22.42
CA GLY A 61 6.27 -20.58 -23.42
C GLY A 61 5.44 -21.03 -24.61
N MET A 62 5.42 -20.21 -25.67
CA MET A 62 5.01 -20.65 -26.99
C MET A 62 6.23 -20.58 -27.91
N GLY A 63 7.14 -21.53 -27.68
CA GLY A 63 8.02 -22.00 -28.74
C GLY A 63 7.16 -22.79 -29.72
N ILE A 64 7.04 -22.25 -30.92
CA ILE A 64 6.63 -22.98 -32.13
C ILE A 64 7.63 -24.10 -32.44
#